data_AF-A0AAV6L9X2-F1
#
_entry.id   AF-A0AAV6L9X2-F1
#
_cell.length_a   1.000
_cell.length_b   1.000
_cell.length_c   1.000
_cell.angle_alpha   90.00
_cell.angle_beta   90.00
_cell.angle_gamma   90.00
#
_symmetry.space_group_name_H-M   'P 1'
#
loop_
_entity.id
_entity.type
_entity.pdbx_description
1 polymer ?
#
loop_
_entity_poly.entity_id
_entity_poly.type
_entity_poly.pdbx_seq_one_letter_code
_entity_poly.pdbx_strand_id
1 'polypeptide(L)'
;MMIIECRKKVIPIFVDVKPSELRVLDNGSCPATELFRFREAIEEAKNTVGLTFDSSNGDWSNLVKSASDGVMKNLLEVEGETLGQKQYPKY
;
A
#
# COMPACT_ATOMS: atom_id res chain seq x y z
N MET A 1 -2.13 4.65 12.89
CA MET A 1 -2.11 3.22 12.54
C MET A 1 -1.17 3.10 11.36
N MET A 2 -0.06 2.38 11.51
CA MET A 2 0.92 2.24 10.42
C MET A 2 0.40 1.22 9.39
N ILE A 3 0.84 1.33 8.15
CA ILE A 3 0.41 0.40 7.09
C ILE A 3 0.96 -1.00 7.40
N ILE A 4 2.18 -1.10 7.93
CA ILE A 4 2.84 -2.35 8.31
C ILE A 4 2.16 -3.07 9.49
N GLU A 5 1.57 -2.31 10.43
CA GLU A 5 0.82 -2.87 11.56
C GLU A 5 -0.40 -3.67 11.08
N CYS A 6 -0.88 -3.40 9.87
CA CYS A 6 -2.05 -4.07 9.33
C CYS A 6 -1.80 -5.55 8.98
N ARG A 7 -0.54 -6.02 8.89
CA ARG A 7 -0.16 -7.37 8.39
C ARG A 7 -0.90 -7.79 7.12
N LYS A 8 -1.30 -6.82 6.30
CA LYS A 8 -2.01 -7.00 5.05
C LYS A 8 -1.10 -6.61 3.91
N LYS A 9 -1.22 -7.29 2.77
CA LYS A 9 -0.59 -6.84 1.52
C LYS A 9 -1.29 -5.55 1.08
N VAL A 10 -0.52 -4.56 0.65
CA VAL A 10 -1.02 -3.23 0.26
C VAL A 10 -0.47 -2.87 -1.11
N ILE A 11 -1.30 -2.22 -1.93
CA ILE A 11 -0.93 -1.66 -3.22
C ILE A 11 -1.32 -0.18 -3.20
N PRO A 12 -0.38 0.74 -2.99
CA PRO A 12 -0.64 2.17 -3.11
C PRO A 12 -1.00 2.53 -4.56
N ILE A 13 -1.96 3.43 -4.74
CA ILE A 13 -2.25 4.05 -6.03
C ILE A 13 -2.09 5.56 -5.85
N PHE A 14 -1.12 6.14 -6.55
CA PHE A 14 -0.80 7.56 -6.53
C PHE A 14 -1.42 8.23 -7.74
N VAL A 15 -2.46 9.03 -7.53
CA VAL A 15 -3.18 9.72 -8.60
C VAL A 15 -2.76 11.17 -8.64
N ASP A 16 -2.28 11.65 -9.78
CA ASP A 16 -1.85 13.03 -10.04
C ASP A 16 -0.79 13.57 -9.07
N VAL A 17 -0.07 12.68 -8.39
CA VAL A 17 0.96 13.01 -7.41
C VAL A 17 2.11 12.03 -7.52
N LYS A 18 3.34 12.52 -7.42
CA LYS A 18 4.50 11.63 -7.30
C LYS A 18 4.61 11.15 -5.85
N PRO A 19 5.01 9.89 -5.61
CA PRO A 19 5.25 9.41 -4.24
C PRO A 19 6.15 10.36 -3.44
N SER A 20 7.23 10.88 -4.05
CA SER A 20 8.17 11.82 -3.41
C SER A 20 7.55 13.14 -2.94
N GLU A 21 6.39 13.52 -3.48
CA GLU A 21 5.68 14.77 -3.14
C GLU A 21 4.73 14.59 -1.94
N LEU A 22 4.40 13.35 -1.56
CA LEU A 22 3.54 13.09 -0.42
C LEU A 22 4.19 13.60 0.87
N ARG A 23 3.41 14.30 1.70
CA ARG A 23 3.87 14.78 3.00
C ARG A 23 2.69 15.12 3.88
N VAL A 24 2.88 14.96 5.18
CA VAL A 24 1.91 15.42 6.17
C VAL A 24 2.22 16.87 6.51
N LEU A 25 1.31 17.76 6.15
CA LEU A 25 1.36 19.15 6.56
C LEU A 25 0.77 19.30 7.96
N ASP A 26 1.48 20.00 8.83
CA ASP A 26 0.96 20.39 10.13
C ASP A 26 0.21 21.72 9.98
N ASN A 27 -1.10 21.67 10.18
CA ASN A 27 -2.00 22.83 10.16
C ASN A 27 -2.49 23.19 11.57
N GLY A 28 -1.90 22.64 12.63
CA GLY A 28 -2.29 22.85 14.02
C GLY A 28 -3.59 22.15 14.45
N SER A 29 -4.21 21.35 13.57
CA SER A 29 -5.51 20.71 13.86
C SER A 29 -5.41 19.34 14.51
N CYS A 30 -4.22 18.73 14.60
CA CYS A 30 -4.07 17.39 15.16
C CYS A 30 -2.90 17.29 16.16
N PRO A 31 -3.01 16.39 17.16
CA PRO A 31 -1.96 16.19 18.15
C PRO A 31 -0.62 15.76 17.50
N ALA A 32 0.49 16.19 18.10
CA ALA A 32 1.84 15.85 17.62
C ALA A 32 2.07 14.33 17.46
N THR A 33 1.46 13.52 18.32
CA THR A 33 1.54 12.05 18.25
C THR A 33 0.86 11.50 17.00
N GLU A 34 -0.26 12.08 16.58
CA GLU A 34 -0.96 11.66 15.35
C GLU A 34 -0.22 12.16 14.10
N LEU A 35 0.32 13.39 14.12
CA LEU A 35 1.20 13.89 13.05
C LEU A 35 2.37 12.95 12.79
N PHE A 36 3.04 12.49 13.86
CA PHE A 36 4.13 11.54 13.75
C PHE A 36 3.67 10.24 13.08
N ARG A 37 2.55 9.66 13.52
CA ARG A 37 2.00 8.42 12.95
C ARG A 37 1.62 8.57 11.47
N PHE A 38 1.06 9.72 11.07
CA PHE A 38 0.75 9.97 9.66
C PHE A 38 2.02 10.09 8.81
N ARG A 39 3.06 10.74 9.35
CA ARG A 39 4.35 10.87 8.64
C ARG A 39 4.95 9.48 8.39
N GLU A 40 5.00 8.64 9.42
CA GLU A 40 5.47 7.26 9.29
C GLU A 40 4.68 6.47 8.24
N ALA A 41 3.34 6.54 8.27
CA ALA A 41 2.50 5.85 7.29
C ALA A 41 2.71 6.35 5.85
N ILE A 42 2.92 7.67 5.66
CA ILE A 42 3.22 8.24 4.34
C ILE A 42 4.61 7.82 3.86
N GLU A 43 5.62 7.85 4.72
CA GLU A 43 6.97 7.37 4.37
C GLU A 43 6.96 5.89 3.99
N GLU A 44 6.18 5.06 4.68
CA GLU A 44 5.99 3.66 4.31
C GLU A 44 5.32 3.51 2.94
N ALA A 45 4.25 4.27 2.67
CA ALA A 45 3.56 4.24 1.39
C ALA A 45 4.49 4.63 0.23
N LYS A 46 5.35 5.65 0.42
CA LYS A 46 6.33 6.09 -0.60
C LYS A 46 7.32 5.02 -0.99
N ASN A 47 7.75 4.21 -0.02
CA ASN A 47 8.74 3.16 -0.21
C ASN A 47 8.11 1.83 -0.62
N THR A 48 6.78 1.75 -0.67
CA THR A 48 6.05 0.58 -1.15
C THR A 48 5.84 0.69 -2.65
N VAL A 49 6.13 -0.39 -3.39
CA VAL A 49 5.87 -0.44 -4.84
C VAL A 49 4.36 -0.31 -5.08
N GLY A 50 3.98 0.75 -5.78
CA GLY A 50 2.59 1.06 -6.09
C GLY A 50 2.38 1.41 -7.56
N LEU A 51 1.17 1.85 -7.89
CA LEU A 51 0.79 2.31 -9.22
C LEU A 51 0.75 3.84 -9.23
N THR A 52 1.33 4.47 -10.24
CA THR A 52 1.20 5.91 -10.48
C THR A 52 0.23 6.13 -11.63
N PHE A 53 -0.64 7.12 -11.53
CA PHE A 53 -1.68 7.37 -12.51
C PHE A 53 -1.89 8.88 -12.74
N ASP A 54 -1.94 9.28 -14.01
CA ASP A 54 -2.32 10.62 -14.45
C ASP A 54 -3.80 10.55 -14.87
N SER A 55 -4.69 11.22 -14.14
CA SER A 55 -6.12 11.16 -14.40
C SER A 55 -6.56 11.94 -15.65
N SER A 56 -5.72 12.87 -16.10
CA SER A 56 -5.98 13.74 -17.25
C SER A 56 -5.63 13.06 -18.58
N ASN A 57 -4.57 12.24 -18.60
CA ASN A 57 -4.07 11.61 -19.82
C ASN A 57 -4.02 10.07 -19.77
N GLY A 58 -4.30 9.49 -18.60
CA GLY A 58 -4.13 8.07 -18.35
C GLY A 58 -5.27 7.20 -18.87
N ASP A 59 -4.91 5.94 -19.15
CA ASP A 59 -5.88 4.89 -19.48
C ASP A 59 -6.43 4.25 -18.21
N TRP A 60 -7.68 4.58 -17.89
CA TRP A 60 -8.42 4.01 -16.76
C TRP A 60 -8.59 2.49 -16.84
N SER A 61 -8.75 1.94 -18.05
CA SER A 61 -8.88 0.49 -18.23
C SER A 61 -7.58 -0.21 -17.87
N ASN A 62 -6.44 0.37 -18.29
CA ASN A 62 -5.13 -0.15 -17.93
C ASN A 62 -4.83 -0.02 -16.43
N LEU A 63 -5.29 1.06 -15.78
CA LEU A 63 -5.18 1.22 -14.32
C LEU A 63 -5.93 0.10 -13.60
N VAL A 64 -7.21 -0.09 -13.93
CA VAL A 64 -8.06 -1.12 -13.31
C VAL A 64 -7.48 -2.52 -13.55
N LYS A 65 -6.99 -2.79 -14.76
CA LYS A 65 -6.31 -4.05 -15.08
C LYS A 65 -5.07 -4.26 -14.20
N SER A 66 -4.18 -3.27 -14.14
CA SER A 66 -2.93 -3.35 -13.36
C SER A 66 -3.20 -3.53 -11.87
N ALA A 67 -4.20 -2.82 -11.33
CA ALA A 67 -4.62 -2.97 -9.94
C ALA A 67 -5.21 -4.38 -9.67
N SER A 68 -6.04 -4.88 -10.59
CA SER A 68 -6.64 -6.22 -10.48
C SER A 68 -5.58 -7.31 -10.53
N ASP A 69 -4.60 -7.19 -11.43
CA ASP A 69 -3.47 -8.12 -11.54
C ASP A 69 -2.63 -8.13 -10.25
N GLY A 70 -2.37 -6.95 -9.67
CA GLY A 70 -1.70 -6.82 -8.38
C GLY A 70 -2.47 -7.49 -7.23
N VAL A 71 -3.79 -7.30 -7.17
CA VAL A 71 -4.65 -7.96 -6.17
C VAL A 71 -4.64 -9.47 -6.34
N MET A 72 -4.76 -9.97 -7.58
CA MET A 72 -4.72 -11.41 -7.88
C MET A 72 -3.38 -12.03 -7.43
N LYS A 73 -2.27 -11.36 -7.75
CA LYS A 73 -0.93 -11.80 -7.31
C LYS A 73 -0.84 -11.88 -5.78
N ASN A 74 -1.29 -10.84 -5.08
CA ASN A 74 -1.29 -10.82 -3.62
C ASN A 74 -2.13 -11.95 -3.02
N LEU A 75 -3.28 -12.27 -3.62
CA LEU A 75 -4.13 -13.36 -3.15
C LEU A 75 -3.43 -14.72 -3.28
N LEU A 76 -2.83 -14.99 -4.45
CA LEU A 76 -2.09 -16.23 -4.70
C LEU A 76 -0.88 -16.40 -3.76
N GLU A 77 -0.16 -15.32 -3.47
CA GLU A 77 0.95 -15.35 -2.50
C GLU A 77 0.47 -15.70 -1.09
N VAL A 78 -0.62 -15.08 -0.63
CA VAL A 78 -1.20 -15.34 0.70
C VAL A 78 -1.72 -16.79 0.82
N GLU A 79 -2.34 -17.32 -0.23
CA GLU A 79 -2.78 -18.72 -0.28
C GLU A 79 -1.58 -19.68 -0.24
N GLY A 80 -0.51 -19.40 -0.99
CA GLY A 80 0.72 -20.17 -0.98
C GLY A 80 1.43 -20.17 0.38
N GLU A 81 1.50 -19.02 1.05
CA GLU A 81 2.03 -18.88 2.41
C GLU A 81 1.21 -19.71 3.42
N THR A 82 -0.13 -19.71 3.28
CA THR A 82 -1.04 -20.48 4.14
C THR A 82 -0.87 -21.99 3.97
N LEU A 83 -0.62 -22.47 2.75
CA LEU A 83 -0.39 -23.89 2.47
C LEU A 83 0.99 -24.35 2.95
N GLY A 84 2.02 -23.50 2.85
CA GLY A 84 3.37 -23.79 3.36
C GLY A 84 3.45 -23.89 4.88
N GLN A 85 2.60 -23.15 5.61
CA GLN A 85 2.52 -23.20 7.07
C GLN A 85 1.77 -24.44 7.62
N LYS A 86 1.08 -25.22 6.79
CA LYS A 86 0.37 -26.46 7.17
C LYS A 86 1.24 -27.72 7.09
N GLN A 87 2.58 -27.62 7.16
CA GLN A 87 3.41 -28.81 7.36
C GLN A 87 3.20 -29.34 8.79
N TYR A 88 2.50 -30.48 8.88
CA TYR A 88 2.19 -31.19 10.12
C TYR A 88 3.41 -31.32 11.05
N PRO A 89 3.23 -31.20 12.39
CA PRO A 89 4.32 -31.47 13.31
C PRO A 89 4.82 -32.89 13.06
N LYS A 90 6.10 -33.01 12.68
CA LYS A 90 6.78 -34.31 12.65
C LYS A 90 6.83 -34.81 14.10
N TYR A 91 6.25 -35.99 14.30
CA TYR A 91 6.21 -36.73 15.56
C TYR A 91 7.57 -36.79 16.25
#